data_AF-A0A1G0ZBM7-F1
#
_entry.id   AF-A0A1G0ZBM7-F1
#
_cell.length_a   1.000
_cell.length_b   1.000
_cell.length_c   1.000
_cell.angle_alpha   90.00
_cell.angle_beta   90.00
_cell.angle_gamma   90.00
#
_symmetry.space_group_name_H-M   'P 1'
#
loop_
_entity.id
_entity.type
_entity.pdbx_description
1 polymer ?
#
loop_
_entity_poly.entity_id
_entity_poly.type
_entity_poly.pdbx_seq_one_letter_code
_entity_poly.pdbx_strand_id
1 'polypeptide(L)' 'MPTKEDNLKKLAKSPVVRNFVKKKNGSWGHEEWLAFFDSVKEKYSPIDPDQVGLLLEKEKAKFLAGK' A
#
# COMPACT_ATOMS: atom_id res chain seq x y z
N MET A 1 15.68 15.22 5.35
CA MET A 1 15.01 13.92 5.58
C MET A 1 13.84 13.82 4.61
N PRO A 2 13.52 12.63 4.06
CA PRO A 2 12.36 12.49 3.16
C PRO A 2 11.06 12.85 3.89
N THR A 3 10.15 13.52 3.19
CA THR A 3 8.82 13.84 3.72
C THR A 3 7.88 12.65 3.62
N LYS A 4 6.75 12.69 4.33
CA LYS A 4 5.66 11.70 4.17
C LYS A 4 5.22 11.58 2.71
N GLU A 5 5.14 12.71 2.00
CA GLU A 5 4.75 12.76 0.59
C GLU A 5 5.80 12.11 -0.33
N ASP A 6 7.09 12.37 -0.10
CA ASP A 6 8.16 11.75 -0.89
C ASP A 6 8.17 10.24 -0.75
N ASN A 7 8.00 9.75 0.48
CA ASN A 7 7.95 8.32 0.77
C ASN A 7 6.70 7.67 0.17
N LEU A 8 5.55 8.34 0.24
CA LEU A 8 4.31 7.88 -0.42
C LEU A 8 4.48 7.78 -1.95
N LYS A 9 5.09 8.79 -2.58
CA LYS A 9 5.39 8.78 -4.03
C LYS A 9 6.32 7.62 -4.40
N LYS A 10 7.32 7.31 -3.58
CA LYS A 10 8.20 6.16 -3.79
C LYS A 10 7.46 4.83 -3.64
N LEU A 11 6.63 4.70 -2.61
CA LEU A 11 5.80 3.51 -2.39
C LEU A 11 4.84 3.28 -3.56
N ALA A 12 4.16 4.32 -4.04
CA ALA A 12 3.22 4.24 -5.16
C ALA A 12 3.85 3.79 -6.48
N LYS A 13 5.15 4.08 -6.69
CA LYS A 13 5.91 3.61 -7.85
C LYS A 13 6.47 2.19 -7.68
N SER A 14 6.51 1.69 -6.46
CA SER A 14 7.01 0.36 -6.14
C SER A 14 5.96 -0.72 -6.43
N PRO A 15 6.37 -1.99 -6.65
CA PRO A 15 5.42 -3.08 -6.82
C PRO A 15 4.74 -3.50 -5.50
N VAL A 16 5.12 -2.94 -4.34
CA VAL A 16 4.71 -3.39 -3.01
C VAL A 16 3.18 -3.40 -2.85
N VAL A 17 2.53 -2.27 -3.19
CA VAL A 17 1.07 -2.10 -3.08
C VAL A 17 0.34 -3.08 -4.02
N ARG A 18 0.75 -3.11 -5.29
CA ARG A 18 0.17 -4.00 -6.31
C ARG A 18 0.32 -5.48 -5.95
N ASN A 19 1.49 -5.89 -5.45
CA ASN A 19 1.76 -7.27 -5.07
C ASN A 19 0.93 -7.70 -3.86
N PHE A 20 0.74 -6.81 -2.88
CA PHE A 20 -0.12 -7.09 -1.74
C PHE A 20 -1.58 -7.31 -2.18
N VAL A 21 -2.14 -6.39 -2.98
CA VAL A 21 -3.50 -6.50 -3.53
C VAL A 21 -3.69 -7.83 -4.28
N LYS A 22 -2.73 -8.20 -5.15
CA LYS A 22 -2.76 -9.47 -5.88
C LYS A 22 -2.69 -10.69 -4.95
N LYS A 23 -1.75 -10.69 -4.00
CA LYS A 23 -1.57 -11.79 -3.02
C LYS A 23 -2.82 -12.00 -2.17
N LYS A 24 -3.52 -10.92 -1.88
CA LYS A 24 -4.79 -10.90 -1.13
C LYS A 24 -6.03 -11.00 -2.03
N ASN A 25 -5.86 -11.17 -3.34
CA ASN A 25 -6.95 -11.27 -4.30
C ASN A 25 -7.99 -10.12 -4.17
N GLY A 26 -7.52 -8.91 -3.86
CA GLY A 26 -8.35 -7.73 -3.68
C GLY A 26 -9.14 -7.65 -2.36
N SER A 27 -8.90 -8.54 -1.40
CA SER A 27 -9.61 -8.58 -0.12
C SER A 27 -8.66 -8.85 1.06
N TRP A 28 -8.71 -8.00 2.08
CA TRP A 28 -7.91 -8.16 3.30
C TRP A 28 -8.69 -7.63 4.51
N GLY A 29 -8.43 -8.20 5.69
CA GLY A 29 -8.92 -7.72 6.97
C GLY A 29 -7.94 -6.79 7.67
N HIS A 30 -8.22 -6.51 8.93
CA HIS A 30 -7.45 -5.56 9.74
C HIS A 30 -6.03 -6.06 10.05
N GLU A 31 -5.86 -7.32 10.45
CA GLU A 31 -4.55 -7.88 10.81
C GLU A 31 -3.58 -7.86 9.63
N GLU A 32 -4.09 -8.14 8.43
CA GLU A 32 -3.30 -8.18 7.21
C GLU A 32 -2.92 -6.78 6.74
N TRP A 33 -3.79 -5.80 6.99
CA TRP A 33 -3.47 -4.39 6.85
C TRP A 33 -2.34 -3.98 7.80
N LEU A 34 -2.41 -4.34 9.08
CA LEU A 34 -1.37 -4.01 10.05
C LEU A 34 -0.02 -4.61 9.66
N ALA A 35 0.02 -5.90 9.32
CA ALA A 35 1.23 -6.58 8.90
C ALA A 35 1.84 -5.97 7.63
N PHE A 36 1.00 -5.60 6.66
CA PHE A 36 1.44 -4.88 5.47
C PHE A 36 2.02 -3.52 5.82
N PHE A 37 1.30 -2.73 6.62
CA PHE A 37 1.71 -1.38 6.96
C PHE A 37 3.01 -1.35 7.77
N ASP A 38 3.23 -2.33 8.63
CA ASP A 38 4.49 -2.48 9.36
C ASP A 38 5.66 -2.71 8.40
N SER A 39 5.51 -3.61 7.42
CA SER A 39 6.53 -3.83 6.38
C SER A 39 6.80 -2.59 5.51
N VAL A 40 5.81 -1.72 5.35
CA VAL A 40 5.95 -0.45 4.61
C VAL A 40 6.76 0.56 5.45
N LYS A 41 6.49 0.66 6.75
CA LYS A 41 7.21 1.59 7.65
C LYS A 41 8.70 1.32 7.70
N GLU A 42 9.13 0.06 7.64
CA GLU A 42 10.55 -0.29 7.64
C GLU A 42 11.34 0.41 6.53
N LYS A 43 10.71 0.69 5.38
CA LYS A 43 11.39 1.25 4.19
C LYS A 43 10.98 2.67 3.84
N TYR A 44 9.79 3.10 4.27
CA TYR A 44 9.18 4.35 3.83
C TYR A 44 8.85 5.30 4.98
N SER A 45 9.56 5.25 6.11
CA SER A 45 9.30 6.16 7.23
C SER A 45 9.92 7.56 7.02
N PRO A 46 9.21 8.66 7.38
CA PRO A 46 7.82 8.71 7.84
C PRO A 46 6.82 8.50 6.69
N ILE A 47 5.65 7.92 6.98
CA ILE A 47 4.55 7.74 6.01
C ILE A 47 3.18 7.86 6.69
N ASP A 48 2.19 8.28 5.92
CA ASP A 48 0.82 8.47 6.37
C ASP A 48 -0.03 7.19 6.14
N PRO A 49 -0.61 6.59 7.20
CA PRO A 49 -1.41 5.37 7.08
C PRO A 49 -2.63 5.53 6.17
N ASP A 50 -3.32 6.66 6.25
CA ASP A 50 -4.56 6.89 5.49
C ASP A 50 -4.25 6.97 4.00
N GLN A 51 -3.16 7.64 3.64
CA GLN A 51 -2.70 7.71 2.26
C GLN A 51 -2.27 6.35 1.70
N VAL A 52 -1.66 5.49 2.53
CA VAL A 52 -1.32 4.12 2.12
C VAL A 52 -2.59 3.29 1.91
N GLY A 53 -3.61 3.46 2.75
CA GLY A 53 -4.92 2.84 2.57
C GLY A 53 -5.58 3.26 1.25
N LEU A 54 -5.56 4.54 0.91
CA LEU A 54 -6.08 5.04 -0.37
C LEU A 54 -5.34 4.46 -1.58
N LEU A 55 -4.02 4.27 -1.48
CA LEU A 55 -3.24 3.59 -2.54
C LEU A 55 -3.68 2.14 -2.73
N LEU A 56 -3.94 1.41 -1.63
CA LEU A 56 -4.43 0.04 -1.70
C LEU A 56 -5.80 -0.04 -2.36
N GLU A 57 -6.76 0.80 -1.98
CA GLU A 57 -8.09 0.82 -2.59
C GLU A 57 -8.03 1.18 -4.08
N LYS A 58 -7.16 2.11 -4.47
CA LYS A 58 -6.92 2.45 -5.89
C LYS A 58 -6.38 1.27 -6.68
N GLU A 59 -5.40 0.55 -6.16
CA GLU A 59 -4.83 -0.63 -6.84
C GLU A 59 -5.81 -1.82 -6.84
N LYS A 60 -6.62 -1.98 -5.79
CA LYS A 60 -7.71 -2.95 -5.73
C LYS A 60 -8.77 -2.70 -6.80
N ALA A 61 -9.21 -1.46 -6.98
CA ALA A 61 -10.16 -1.11 -8.05
C ALA A 61 -9.62 -1.51 -9.44
N LYS A 62 -8.35 -1.21 -9.73
CA LYS A 62 -7.70 -1.64 -10.98
C LYS A 62 -7.60 -3.16 -11.12
N PHE A 63 -7.24 -3.85 -10.04
CA PHE A 63 -7.13 -5.31 -10.03
C PHE A 63 -8.49 -5.98 -10.32
N LEU A 64 -9.56 -5.50 -9.71
CA LEU A 64 -10.91 -6.03 -9.90
C LEU A 64 -11.50 -5.69 -11.27
N ALA A 65 -11.22 -4.49 -11.82
CA ALA A 65 -11.69 -4.10 -13.14
C ALA A 65 -11.00 -4.86 -14.28
N GLY A 66 -9.79 -5.38 -14.06
CA GLY A 66 -9.04 -6.17 -15.03
C GLY A 66 -9.18 -7.69 -14.86
N LYS A 67 -10.12 -8.15 -14.04
CA LYS A 67 -10.38 -9.56 -13.73
C LYS A 67 -11.61 -10.04 -14.50
#